data_AF-A0A4V6DFP6-F1
#
_entry.id   AF-A0A4V6DFP6-F1
#
_cell.length_a   1.000
_cell.length_b   1.000
_cell.length_c   1.000
_cell.angle_alpha   90.00
_cell.angle_beta   90.00
_cell.angle_gamma   90.00
#
_symmetry.space_group_name_H-M   'P 1'
#
loop_
_entity.id
_entity.type
_entity.pdbx_description
1 polymer ?
#
loop_
_entity_poly.entity_id
_entity_poly.type
_entity_poly.pdbx_seq_one_letter_code
_entity_poly.pdbx_strand_id
1 'polypeptide(L)'
;MSAQLTQISFGGARPRDYAPAGQRFDPGEYRRQEADLREALLRLCPEDLWHDGSYSAGCPRPILVGESHQKQMRDLHEALTTAIVDIVQRWWTDDDARFWERMPLEADEEELLKWIEKQVSAGNMPAFSQCLGSWRPDFLVEKDEHREENYRITEINARFSFNGFMHEAYGQEVLNKSVEGEASVLVGATDPNQGSLTLFSLSLIKILEGLFGLFQPDRPLHLLKGAEHGIDIHMFIDAVWRRFGIRPHHTGRPEDAPPGSRVPRREPEQGPWSFTADNGEIWEEVHQIGLELRQRELAALGTDTLREVSLRCFNDMRTILLVHDKRMLGVVKQELPRLVASGTLTAAQAYVLDRGVVDTILPGSPELGRLAAASAASPRLRHGYVLKPIRGGKGRGIVFGDDLGPGDWASALRELASPG
;
A
#
# COMPACT_ATOMS: atom_id res chain seq x y z
N MET A 1 -24.49 10.25 29.95
CA MET A 1 -24.49 8.88 29.41
C MET A 1 -23.05 8.39 29.45
N SER A 2 -22.77 7.34 30.23
CA SER A 2 -21.43 6.74 30.33
C SER A 2 -21.16 5.99 29.04
N ALA A 3 -20.21 6.47 28.24
CA ALA A 3 -19.69 5.69 27.13
C ALA A 3 -18.91 4.52 27.73
N GLN A 4 -19.44 3.30 27.62
CA GLN A 4 -18.66 2.10 27.87
C GLN A 4 -17.57 2.04 26.80
N LEU A 5 -16.31 2.18 27.22
CA LEU A 5 -15.19 1.82 26.37
C LEU A 5 -15.17 0.29 26.25
N THR A 6 -15.31 -0.20 25.02
CA THR A 6 -15.06 -1.61 24.71
C THR A 6 -13.56 -1.81 24.70
N GLN A 7 -13.02 -2.50 25.71
CA GLN A 7 -11.68 -3.07 25.60
C GLN A 7 -11.75 -4.17 24.54
N ILE A 8 -11.21 -3.90 23.35
CA ILE A 8 -11.08 -4.92 22.31
C ILE A 8 -9.75 -5.63 22.58
N SER A 9 -9.82 -6.69 23.38
CA SER A 9 -8.73 -7.66 23.50
C SER A 9 -8.78 -8.59 22.29
N PHE A 10 -7.84 -8.39 21.38
CA PHE A 10 -7.44 -9.41 20.42
C PHE A 10 -6.52 -10.39 21.18
N GLY A 11 -6.81 -11.69 21.13
CA GLY A 11 -5.93 -12.73 21.67
C GLY A 11 -6.45 -13.50 22.90
N GLY A 12 -6.31 -14.83 22.84
CA GLY A 12 -6.67 -15.77 23.90
C GLY A 12 -5.61 -15.88 25.00
N ALA A 13 -5.06 -14.77 25.50
CA ALA A 13 -4.26 -14.91 26.69
C ALA A 13 -5.14 -15.38 27.85
N ARG A 14 -4.57 -16.24 28.67
CA ARG A 14 -5.27 -16.67 29.87
C ARG A 14 -5.44 -15.41 30.73
N PRO A 15 -6.49 -15.30 31.56
CA PRO A 15 -6.73 -14.15 32.46
C PRO A 15 -5.58 -13.79 33.42
N ARG A 16 -4.44 -14.50 33.35
CA ARG A 16 -3.25 -14.33 34.18
C ARG A 16 -2.13 -13.52 33.51
N ASP A 17 -2.16 -13.31 32.20
CA ASP A 17 -1.06 -12.66 31.47
C ASP A 17 -1.23 -11.13 31.36
N TYR A 18 -2.43 -10.64 31.68
CA TYR A 18 -2.73 -9.24 31.87
C TYR A 18 -3.98 -9.13 32.76
N ALA A 19 -3.95 -8.22 33.73
CA ALA A 19 -5.18 -7.80 34.36
C ALA A 19 -5.98 -7.00 33.30
N PRO A 20 -7.30 -7.22 33.13
CA PRO A 20 -8.15 -6.20 32.52
C PRO A 20 -7.78 -4.88 33.19
N ALA A 21 -7.68 -3.79 32.44
CA ALA A 21 -7.47 -2.49 33.06
C ALA A 21 -8.65 -2.26 34.02
N GLY A 22 -8.47 -2.63 35.28
CA GLY A 22 -9.33 -2.28 36.39
C GLY A 22 -9.10 -0.82 36.69
N GLN A 23 -9.26 0.03 35.69
CA GLN A 23 -9.05 1.46 35.82
C GLN A 23 -10.42 2.09 35.99
N ARG A 24 -10.55 2.79 37.12
CA ARG A 24 -11.49 3.89 37.23
C ARG A 24 -11.32 4.75 35.99
N PHE A 25 -12.33 4.76 35.14
CA PHE A 25 -12.43 5.68 34.03
C PHE A 25 -12.37 7.10 34.57
N ASP A 26 -11.26 7.79 34.34
CA ASP A 26 -11.15 9.24 34.55
C ASP A 26 -11.23 9.93 33.19
N PRO A 27 -12.39 10.51 32.82
CA PRO A 27 -12.53 11.28 31.58
C PRO A 27 -11.52 12.43 31.47
N GLY A 28 -11.03 12.96 32.60
CA GLY A 28 -10.03 14.02 32.64
C GLY A 28 -8.67 13.56 32.14
N GLU A 29 -8.23 12.38 32.57
CA GLU A 29 -6.97 11.78 32.13
C GLU A 29 -6.98 11.42 30.64
N TYR A 30 -8.08 10.84 30.16
CA TYR A 30 -8.25 10.54 28.72
C TYR A 30 -8.13 11.77 27.84
N ARG A 31 -8.82 12.86 28.22
CA ARG A 31 -8.77 14.12 27.46
C ARG A 31 -7.37 14.74 27.49
N ARG A 32 -6.64 14.61 28.60
CA ARG A 32 -5.25 15.07 28.68
C ARG A 32 -4.35 14.29 27.72
N GLN A 33 -4.39 12.96 27.75
CA GLN A 33 -3.58 12.13 26.84
C GLN A 33 -3.88 12.40 25.35
N GLU A 34 -5.15 12.65 25.00
CA GLU A 34 -5.51 13.04 23.63
C GLU A 34 -5.01 14.44 23.26
N ALA A 35 -5.01 15.39 24.20
CA ALA A 35 -4.44 16.72 23.99
C ALA A 35 -2.91 16.67 23.85
N ASP A 36 -2.24 15.90 24.70
CA ASP A 36 -0.79 15.73 24.70
C ASP A 36 -0.31 15.09 23.38
N LEU A 37 -1.01 14.06 22.90
CA LEU A 37 -0.77 13.45 21.58
C LEU A 37 -0.88 14.49 20.46
N ARG A 38 -1.97 15.26 20.43
CA ARG A 38 -2.20 16.28 19.40
C ARG A 38 -1.10 17.35 19.42
N GLU A 39 -0.75 17.86 20.59
CA GLU A 39 0.31 18.85 20.74
C GLU A 39 1.65 18.30 20.24
N ALA A 40 1.98 17.05 20.60
CA ALA A 40 3.22 16.42 20.15
C ALA A 40 3.25 16.16 18.64
N LEU A 41 2.13 15.78 18.01
CA LEU A 41 2.03 15.64 16.54
C LEU A 41 2.26 16.97 15.83
N LEU A 42 1.67 18.06 16.35
CA LEU A 42 1.82 19.40 15.78
C LEU A 42 3.26 19.96 15.89
N ARG A 43 4.08 19.43 16.81
CA ARG A 43 5.52 19.74 16.87
C ARG A 43 6.32 19.08 15.73
N LEU A 44 5.83 17.95 15.21
CA LEU A 44 6.48 17.23 14.09
C LEU A 44 6.06 17.82 12.74
N CYS A 45 4.77 18.15 12.58
CA CYS A 45 4.21 18.61 11.32
C CYS A 45 3.20 19.75 11.54
N PRO A 46 3.33 20.88 10.82
CA PRO A 46 2.41 22.02 10.90
C PRO A 46 0.95 21.61 10.69
N GLU A 47 0.05 22.28 11.40
CA GLU A 47 -1.39 21.98 11.42
C GLU A 47 -2.02 21.96 10.02
N ASP A 48 -1.64 22.91 9.18
CA ASP A 48 -2.19 23.12 7.84
C ASP A 48 -1.80 22.04 6.82
N LEU A 49 -0.80 21.21 7.13
CA LEU A 49 -0.38 20.11 6.28
C LEU A 49 -1.13 18.79 6.55
N TRP A 50 -1.84 18.69 7.67
CA TRP A 50 -2.67 17.52 7.99
C TRP A 50 -3.99 17.60 7.23
N HIS A 51 -4.21 16.68 6.30
CA HIS A 51 -5.44 16.63 5.52
C HIS A 51 -6.69 16.58 6.42
N ASP A 52 -7.62 17.53 6.22
CA ASP A 52 -8.86 17.68 6.99
C ASP A 52 -8.64 17.68 8.53
N GLY A 53 -7.48 18.14 8.99
CA GLY A 53 -7.14 18.16 10.42
C GLY A 53 -7.02 16.77 11.04
N SER A 54 -6.59 15.77 10.26
CA SER A 54 -6.50 14.36 10.64
C SER A 54 -5.68 14.09 11.90
N TYR A 55 -4.74 14.96 12.29
CA TYR A 55 -4.01 14.90 13.57
C TYR A 55 -4.95 14.81 14.78
N SER A 56 -6.15 15.39 14.68
CA SER A 56 -7.14 15.42 15.76
C SER A 56 -7.83 14.08 16.01
N ALA A 57 -7.78 13.16 15.03
CA ALA A 57 -8.40 11.83 15.08
C ALA A 57 -7.47 10.73 15.66
N GLY A 58 -6.23 11.08 16.02
CA GLY A 58 -5.26 10.15 16.59
C GLY A 58 -5.68 9.55 17.94
N CYS A 59 -5.25 8.32 18.22
CA CYS A 59 -5.51 7.62 19.47
C CYS A 59 -4.19 7.39 20.23
N PRO A 60 -4.04 7.89 21.48
CA PRO A 60 -2.79 7.73 22.26
C PRO A 60 -2.61 6.32 22.83
N ARG A 61 -3.55 5.41 22.54
CA ARG A 61 -3.59 4.04 23.08
C ARG A 61 -3.26 3.09 21.93
N PRO A 62 -2.03 2.53 21.90
CA PRO A 62 -1.59 1.69 20.80
C PRO A 62 -2.31 0.34 20.82
N ILE A 63 -2.34 -0.30 19.66
CA ILE A 63 -2.66 -1.72 19.56
C ILE A 63 -1.40 -2.48 20.00
N LEU A 64 -1.55 -3.34 21.00
CA LEU A 64 -0.44 -4.16 21.51
C LEU A 64 -0.30 -5.41 20.66
N VAL A 65 0.93 -5.71 20.23
CA VAL A 65 1.29 -6.91 19.48
C VAL A 65 2.52 -7.56 20.10
N GLY A 66 2.59 -8.89 20.03
CA GLY A 66 3.73 -9.68 20.50
C GLY A 66 4.81 -9.94 19.43
N GLU A 67 5.94 -10.50 19.84
CA GLU A 67 7.04 -10.86 18.91
C GLU A 67 6.63 -11.90 17.85
N SER A 68 5.72 -12.81 18.20
CA SER A 68 5.16 -13.80 17.27
C SER A 68 4.44 -13.13 16.09
N HIS A 69 3.64 -12.10 16.38
CA HIS A 69 2.94 -11.29 15.39
C HIS A 69 3.91 -10.57 14.45
N GLN A 70 4.96 -9.99 15.02
CA GLN A 70 6.01 -9.31 14.26
C GLN A 70 6.75 -10.28 13.33
N LYS A 71 7.05 -11.49 13.83
CA LYS A 71 7.65 -12.54 13.01
C LYS A 71 6.70 -12.97 11.90
N GLN A 72 5.42 -13.19 12.20
CA GLN A 72 4.41 -13.56 11.21
C GLN A 72 4.31 -12.51 10.10
N MET A 73 4.32 -11.21 10.42
CA MET A 73 4.30 -10.17 9.39
C MET A 73 5.57 -10.10 8.55
N ARG A 74 6.74 -10.25 9.16
CA ARG A 74 7.99 -10.30 8.39
C ARG A 74 8.02 -11.49 7.44
N ASP A 75 7.73 -12.69 7.94
CA ASP A 75 7.72 -13.91 7.14
C ASP A 75 6.69 -13.81 6.00
N LEU A 76 5.50 -13.26 6.27
CA LEU A 76 4.45 -13.09 5.27
C LEU A 76 4.84 -12.05 4.21
N HIS A 77 5.39 -10.91 4.62
CA HIS A 77 5.82 -9.86 3.70
C HIS A 77 6.97 -10.33 2.79
N GLU A 78 7.95 -11.04 3.35
CA GLU A 78 9.06 -11.62 2.59
C GLU A 78 8.54 -12.62 1.55
N ALA A 79 7.73 -13.60 1.99
CA ALA A 79 7.17 -14.61 1.08
C ALA A 79 6.31 -13.97 -0.03
N LEU A 80 5.48 -12.97 0.32
CA LEU A 80 4.62 -12.27 -0.64
C LEU A 80 5.45 -11.51 -1.67
N THR A 81 6.49 -10.81 -1.21
CA THR A 81 7.40 -10.08 -2.08
C THR A 81 8.10 -11.03 -3.05
N THR A 82 8.64 -12.15 -2.56
CA THR A 82 9.28 -13.17 -3.40
C THR A 82 8.33 -13.73 -4.44
N ALA A 83 7.10 -14.08 -4.05
CA ALA A 83 6.09 -14.62 -4.97
C ALA A 83 5.72 -13.61 -6.06
N ILE A 84 5.45 -12.36 -5.68
CA ILE A 84 5.01 -11.31 -6.60
C ILE A 84 6.12 -10.90 -7.56
N VAL A 85 7.37 -10.81 -7.07
CA VAL A 85 8.52 -10.52 -7.93
C VAL A 85 8.64 -11.58 -9.04
N ASP A 86 8.57 -12.85 -8.67
CA ASP A 86 8.66 -13.95 -9.65
C ASP A 86 7.50 -13.96 -10.64
N ILE A 87 6.25 -13.81 -10.15
CA ILE A 87 5.05 -13.76 -11.00
C ILE A 87 5.14 -12.61 -12.00
N VAL A 88 5.50 -11.40 -11.55
CA VAL A 88 5.57 -10.22 -12.41
C VAL A 88 6.70 -10.33 -13.43
N GLN A 89 7.86 -10.87 -13.06
CA GLN A 89 8.98 -11.06 -14.00
C GLN A 89 8.68 -12.08 -15.10
N ARG A 90 7.81 -13.06 -14.83
CA ARG A 90 7.40 -14.09 -15.78
C ARG A 90 6.08 -13.78 -16.48
N TRP A 91 5.50 -12.60 -16.24
CA TRP A 91 4.13 -12.26 -16.63
C TRP A 91 3.81 -12.56 -18.10
N TRP A 92 4.75 -12.22 -19.00
CA TRP A 92 4.61 -12.36 -20.45
C TRP A 92 5.31 -13.60 -21.03
N THR A 93 6.17 -14.26 -20.28
CA THR A 93 7.06 -15.31 -20.79
C THR A 93 6.64 -16.72 -20.36
N ASP A 94 5.72 -16.83 -19.41
CA ASP A 94 5.22 -18.11 -18.91
C ASP A 94 3.89 -18.51 -19.56
N ASP A 95 3.99 -19.17 -20.72
CA ASP A 95 2.86 -19.65 -21.49
C ASP A 95 2.02 -20.72 -20.77
N ASP A 96 2.59 -21.41 -19.79
CA ASP A 96 1.86 -22.40 -18.99
C ASP A 96 1.01 -21.72 -17.91
N ALA A 97 1.53 -20.65 -17.29
CA ALA A 97 0.83 -19.94 -16.22
C ALA A 97 -0.30 -19.02 -16.73
N ARG A 98 -0.18 -18.54 -17.98
CA ARG A 98 -1.19 -17.72 -18.69
C ARG A 98 -1.73 -16.57 -17.85
N PHE A 99 -0.84 -15.82 -17.19
CA PHE A 99 -1.22 -14.78 -16.22
C PHE A 99 -2.16 -13.72 -16.80
N TRP A 100 -1.90 -13.29 -18.03
CA TRP A 100 -2.71 -12.31 -18.75
C TRP A 100 -4.14 -12.80 -19.04
N GLU A 101 -4.41 -14.11 -19.07
CA GLU A 101 -5.78 -14.64 -19.18
C GLU A 101 -6.50 -14.73 -17.85
N ARG A 102 -5.76 -15.01 -16.77
CA ARG A 102 -6.30 -15.12 -15.41
C ARG A 102 -6.58 -13.73 -14.82
N MET A 103 -5.86 -12.73 -15.29
CA MET A 103 -5.95 -11.34 -14.86
C MET A 103 -5.86 -10.41 -16.07
N PRO A 104 -6.88 -10.42 -16.97
CA PRO A 104 -6.88 -9.56 -18.15
C PRO A 104 -6.82 -8.09 -17.76
N LEU A 105 -6.10 -7.32 -18.58
CA LEU A 105 -5.90 -5.89 -18.44
C LEU A 105 -6.65 -5.16 -19.55
N GLU A 106 -6.87 -3.87 -19.35
CA GLU A 106 -7.33 -3.00 -20.44
C GLU A 106 -6.26 -2.95 -21.54
N ALA A 107 -6.69 -2.82 -22.80
CA ALA A 107 -5.78 -2.91 -23.95
C ALA A 107 -4.60 -1.92 -23.87
N ASP A 108 -4.86 -0.68 -23.44
CA ASP A 108 -3.83 0.35 -23.31
C ASP A 108 -2.83 0.05 -22.17
N GLU A 109 -3.30 -0.59 -21.09
CA GLU A 109 -2.46 -1.00 -19.97
C GLU A 109 -1.56 -2.18 -20.36
N GLU A 110 -2.12 -3.15 -21.09
CA GLU A 110 -1.36 -4.27 -21.63
C GLU A 110 -0.27 -3.81 -22.59
N GLU A 111 -0.61 -2.90 -23.53
CA GLU A 111 0.37 -2.34 -24.47
C GLU A 111 1.47 -1.54 -23.75
N LEU A 112 1.13 -0.79 -22.69
CA LEU A 112 2.11 -0.11 -21.86
C LEU A 112 3.05 -1.10 -21.17
N LEU A 113 2.53 -2.14 -20.53
CA LEU A 113 3.34 -3.14 -19.82
C LEU A 113 4.22 -3.96 -20.78
N LYS A 114 3.73 -4.30 -21.98
CA LYS A 114 4.54 -4.92 -23.03
C LYS A 114 5.63 -3.98 -23.53
N TRP A 115 5.35 -2.68 -23.64
CA TRP A 115 6.37 -1.69 -23.98
C TRP A 115 7.43 -1.56 -22.88
N ILE A 116 7.03 -1.59 -21.60
CA ILE A 116 7.95 -1.61 -20.45
C ILE A 116 8.88 -2.82 -20.53
N GLU A 117 8.37 -4.01 -20.84
CA GLU A 117 9.20 -5.21 -20.98
C GLU A 117 10.28 -5.05 -22.06
N LYS A 118 9.96 -4.38 -23.16
CA LYS A 118 10.95 -4.02 -24.20
C LYS A 118 11.99 -3.03 -23.68
N GLN A 119 11.62 -2.08 -22.81
CA GLN A 119 12.58 -1.15 -22.20
C GLN A 119 13.52 -1.85 -21.22
N VAL A 120 13.01 -2.80 -20.45
CA VAL A 120 13.83 -3.65 -19.57
C VAL A 120 14.83 -4.45 -20.41
N SER A 121 14.36 -5.10 -21.48
CA SER A 121 15.23 -5.85 -22.41
C SER A 121 16.28 -4.98 -23.10
N ALA A 122 15.97 -3.71 -23.36
CA ALA A 122 16.90 -2.73 -23.93
C ALA A 122 17.88 -2.13 -22.90
N GLY A 123 17.73 -2.42 -21.61
CA GLY A 123 18.55 -1.85 -20.54
C GLY A 123 18.19 -0.41 -20.16
N ASN A 124 17.05 0.10 -20.64
CA ASN A 124 16.57 1.45 -20.33
C ASN A 124 15.83 1.52 -18.99
N MET A 125 15.41 0.37 -18.45
CA MET A 125 14.66 0.27 -17.20
C MET A 125 15.14 -0.95 -16.39
N PRO A 126 15.24 -0.85 -15.06
CA PRO A 126 15.59 -1.98 -14.22
C PRO A 126 14.59 -3.15 -14.29
N ALA A 127 15.09 -4.35 -13.98
CA ALA A 127 14.22 -5.51 -13.75
C ALA A 127 13.29 -5.23 -12.56
N PHE A 128 12.10 -5.84 -12.57
CA PHE A 128 11.07 -5.57 -11.55
C PHE A 128 11.58 -5.75 -10.12
N SER A 129 12.43 -6.75 -9.88
CA SER A 129 13.05 -7.04 -8.59
C SER A 129 13.93 -5.91 -8.03
N GLN A 130 14.27 -4.90 -8.83
CA GLN A 130 15.13 -3.77 -8.46
C GLN A 130 14.35 -2.44 -8.38
N CYS A 131 13.07 -2.42 -8.73
CA CYS A 131 12.28 -1.19 -8.82
C CYS A 131 10.82 -1.38 -8.40
N LEU A 132 10.54 -2.15 -7.35
CA LEU A 132 9.18 -2.46 -6.92
C LEU A 132 8.37 -1.20 -6.55
N GLY A 133 9.04 -0.17 -6.04
CA GLY A 133 8.38 1.02 -5.50
C GLY A 133 7.82 0.81 -4.10
N SER A 134 6.70 1.47 -3.82
CA SER A 134 6.02 1.46 -2.52
C SER A 134 4.64 0.85 -2.62
N TRP A 135 4.34 -0.02 -1.68
CA TRP A 135 3.11 -0.80 -1.61
C TRP A 135 2.84 -1.25 -0.18
N ARG A 136 1.56 -1.27 0.17
CA ARG A 136 1.06 -1.55 1.53
C ARG A 136 0.01 -2.64 1.48
N PRO A 137 0.34 -3.88 1.88
CA PRO A 137 -0.65 -4.92 2.09
C PRO A 137 -1.52 -4.58 3.31
N ASP A 138 -2.84 -4.56 3.11
CA ASP A 138 -3.80 -4.33 4.20
C ASP A 138 -4.34 -5.68 4.68
N PHE A 139 -4.30 -5.91 5.99
CA PHE A 139 -4.66 -7.19 6.60
C PHE A 139 -5.77 -7.05 7.64
N LEU A 140 -6.48 -8.16 7.87
CA LEU A 140 -7.36 -8.36 9.01
C LEU A 140 -6.77 -9.42 9.94
N VAL A 141 -7.18 -9.37 11.21
CA VAL A 141 -6.81 -10.38 12.21
C VAL A 141 -7.98 -11.33 12.39
N GLU A 142 -7.73 -12.61 12.18
CA GLU A 142 -8.68 -13.69 12.45
C GLU A 142 -8.12 -14.66 13.49
N LYS A 143 -8.93 -15.63 13.90
CA LYS A 143 -8.49 -16.76 14.72
C LYS A 143 -8.37 -17.99 13.84
N ASP A 144 -7.23 -18.66 13.92
CA ASP A 144 -7.03 -19.92 13.23
C ASP A 144 -7.74 -21.10 13.94
N GLU A 145 -7.55 -22.31 13.40
CA GLU A 145 -8.12 -23.55 13.96
C GLU A 145 -7.66 -23.84 15.39
N HIS A 146 -6.48 -23.34 15.78
CA HIS A 146 -5.93 -23.44 17.13
C HIS A 146 -6.33 -22.28 18.04
N ARG A 147 -7.17 -21.36 17.53
CA ARG A 147 -7.59 -20.10 18.18
C ARG A 147 -6.45 -19.11 18.41
N GLU A 148 -5.36 -19.28 17.68
CA GLU A 148 -4.26 -18.34 17.62
C GLU A 148 -4.56 -17.24 16.60
N GLU A 149 -3.97 -16.08 16.81
CA GLU A 149 -4.19 -14.92 15.93
C GLU A 149 -3.46 -15.13 14.60
N ASN A 150 -4.17 -14.89 13.51
CA ASN A 150 -3.65 -15.02 12.17
C ASN A 150 -3.90 -13.72 11.40
N TYR A 151 -2.82 -13.16 10.85
CA TYR A 151 -2.91 -12.01 9.98
C TYR A 151 -3.16 -12.45 8.54
N ARG A 152 -4.24 -11.91 7.96
CA ARG A 152 -4.69 -12.27 6.62
C ARG A 152 -4.79 -11.05 5.74
N ILE A 153 -3.90 -10.97 4.74
CA ILE A 153 -3.88 -9.92 3.73
C ILE A 153 -5.15 -10.01 2.89
N THR A 154 -5.85 -8.89 2.77
CA THR A 154 -7.16 -8.77 2.11
C THR A 154 -7.14 -7.91 0.86
N GLU A 155 -6.12 -7.07 0.71
CA GLU A 155 -5.80 -6.30 -0.49
C GLU A 155 -4.36 -5.75 -0.43
N ILE A 156 -3.87 -5.26 -1.56
CA ILE A 156 -2.58 -4.59 -1.67
C ILE A 156 -2.83 -3.18 -2.23
N ASN A 157 -2.42 -2.16 -1.48
CA ASN A 157 -2.50 -0.77 -1.88
C ASN A 157 -1.14 -0.30 -2.42
N ALA A 158 -1.06 -0.10 -3.74
CA ALA A 158 0.19 0.30 -4.40
C ALA A 158 0.03 1.47 -5.37
N ARG A 159 -1.16 2.09 -5.42
CA ARG A 159 -1.44 3.21 -6.33
C ARG A 159 -0.74 4.52 -5.92
N PHE A 160 -0.66 4.76 -4.62
CA PHE A 160 -0.18 6.02 -4.05
C PHE A 160 1.00 5.75 -3.13
N SER A 161 2.19 6.16 -3.55
CA SER A 161 3.44 5.85 -2.84
C SER A 161 3.53 6.45 -1.45
N PHE A 162 2.77 7.51 -1.18
CA PHE A 162 2.82 8.28 0.05
C PHE A 162 1.64 8.00 0.99
N ASN A 163 0.70 7.10 0.66
CA ASN A 163 -0.57 7.03 1.41
C ASN A 163 -0.42 6.44 2.82
N GLY A 164 -0.48 7.29 3.84
CA GLY A 164 -0.54 6.93 5.26
C GLY A 164 0.82 6.72 5.94
N PHE A 165 1.92 6.72 5.19
CA PHE A 165 3.28 6.53 5.73
C PHE A 165 3.74 7.70 6.62
N MET A 166 3.40 8.94 6.29
CA MET A 166 3.74 10.11 7.13
C MET A 166 2.93 10.11 8.42
N HIS A 167 1.64 9.76 8.34
CA HIS A 167 0.79 9.57 9.51
C HIS A 167 1.32 8.46 10.42
N GLU A 168 1.70 7.32 9.83
CA GLU A 168 2.29 6.20 10.57
C GLU A 168 3.60 6.61 11.24
N ALA A 169 4.50 7.25 10.50
CA ALA A 169 5.81 7.64 11.02
C ALA A 169 5.71 8.65 12.18
N TYR A 170 4.92 9.71 12.03
CA TYR A 170 4.74 10.71 13.09
C TYR A 170 3.90 10.19 14.25
N GLY A 171 2.85 9.41 13.97
CA GLY A 171 2.04 8.75 14.99
C GLY A 171 2.88 7.83 15.86
N GLN A 172 3.69 6.97 15.24
CA GLN A 172 4.57 6.05 15.93
C GLN A 172 5.65 6.78 16.76
N GLU A 173 6.25 7.84 16.23
CA GLU A 173 7.23 8.68 16.96
C GLU A 173 6.65 9.23 18.27
N VAL A 174 5.42 9.78 18.21
CA VAL A 174 4.77 10.35 19.40
C VAL A 174 4.32 9.27 20.36
N LEU A 175 3.76 8.17 19.85
CA LEU A 175 3.33 7.04 20.67
C LEU A 175 4.51 6.42 21.41
N ASN A 176 5.66 6.23 20.76
CA ASN A 176 6.88 5.70 21.37
C ASN A 176 7.28 6.54 22.57
N LYS A 177 7.37 7.87 22.43
CA LYS A 177 7.68 8.78 23.55
C LYS A 177 6.66 8.72 24.70
N SER A 178 5.42 8.35 24.39
CA SER A 178 4.34 8.25 25.37
C SER A 178 4.32 6.91 26.11
N VAL A 179 4.93 5.87 25.54
CA VAL A 179 5.01 4.52 26.14
C VAL A 179 6.40 4.15 26.64
N GLU A 180 7.44 4.91 26.25
CA GLU A 180 8.81 4.77 26.73
C GLU A 180 8.96 5.38 28.14
N GLY A 181 9.42 4.57 29.09
CA GLY A 181 9.72 5.00 30.46
C GLY A 181 10.38 3.86 31.25
N GLU A 182 11.13 4.18 32.31
CA GLU A 182 11.94 3.20 33.08
C GLU A 182 11.14 2.01 33.64
N ALA A 183 9.81 2.14 33.74
CA ALA A 183 8.89 1.10 34.22
C ALA A 183 8.08 0.39 33.11
N SER A 184 8.20 0.81 31.85
CA SER A 184 7.42 0.27 30.74
C SER A 184 8.18 -0.85 30.02
N VAL A 185 7.52 -1.98 29.79
CA VAL A 185 8.02 -3.09 28.96
C VAL A 185 7.63 -2.94 27.49
N LEU A 186 6.89 -1.87 27.15
CA LEU A 186 6.40 -1.63 25.80
C LEU A 186 7.47 -0.93 24.96
N VAL A 187 7.62 -1.39 23.72
CA VAL A 187 8.52 -0.81 22.72
C VAL A 187 7.77 -0.56 21.42
N GLY A 188 8.25 0.39 20.63
CA GLY A 188 7.70 0.68 19.31
C GLY A 188 7.83 -0.52 18.37
N ALA A 189 6.72 -0.89 17.72
CA ALA A 189 6.63 -2.04 16.80
C ALA A 189 7.62 -1.98 15.62
N THR A 190 8.06 -0.78 15.24
CA THR A 190 8.92 -0.52 14.08
C THR A 190 10.41 -0.41 14.43
N ASP A 191 10.79 -0.54 15.72
CA ASP A 191 12.19 -0.55 16.16
C ASP A 191 12.72 -2.01 16.25
N PRO A 192 13.67 -2.43 15.40
CA PRO A 192 14.20 -3.80 15.43
C PRO A 192 15.28 -3.97 16.51
N ASN A 193 15.83 -2.87 17.05
CA ASN A 193 16.92 -2.91 18.00
C ASN A 193 16.33 -2.68 19.38
N GLN A 194 16.05 -3.79 20.08
CA GLN A 194 15.55 -3.84 21.45
C GLN A 194 16.50 -3.22 22.52
N GLY A 195 17.21 -2.10 22.24
CA GLY A 195 18.09 -1.50 23.25
C GLY A 195 19.07 -0.40 22.83
N SER A 196 18.85 0.37 21.76
CA SER A 196 19.76 1.49 21.45
C SER A 196 19.09 2.85 21.62
N LEU A 197 19.29 3.44 22.80
CA LEU A 197 19.03 4.84 23.12
C LEU A 197 19.85 5.74 22.17
N THR A 198 19.24 6.18 21.08
CA THR A 198 19.76 7.31 20.29
C THR A 198 18.70 8.39 20.18
N LEU A 199 19.15 9.65 20.11
CA LEU A 199 18.37 10.89 20.31
C LEU A 199 17.32 11.20 19.21
N PHE A 200 17.00 10.23 18.35
CA PHE A 200 15.89 10.22 17.40
C PHE A 200 15.34 8.79 17.34
N SER A 201 14.02 8.60 17.40
CA SER A 201 13.46 7.23 17.41
C SER A 201 13.81 6.50 16.11
N LEU A 202 14.39 5.31 16.23
CA LEU A 202 14.78 4.42 15.12
C LEU A 202 13.58 4.03 14.22
N SER A 203 12.37 4.13 14.75
CA SER A 203 11.09 3.86 14.11
C SER A 203 10.71 4.89 13.03
N LEU A 204 10.73 6.18 13.38
CA LEU A 204 10.55 7.30 12.46
C LEU A 204 11.59 7.22 11.34
N ILE A 205 12.84 6.93 11.72
CA ILE A 205 13.96 6.78 10.80
C ILE A 205 13.65 5.69 9.77
N LYS A 206 13.22 4.50 10.16
CA LYS A 206 12.97 3.41 9.22
C LYS A 206 11.87 3.68 8.19
N ILE A 207 10.72 4.20 8.61
CA ILE A 207 9.61 4.48 7.69
C ILE A 207 10.04 5.58 6.71
N LEU A 208 10.63 6.66 7.23
CA LEU A 208 11.08 7.77 6.39
C LEU A 208 12.27 7.39 5.50
N GLU A 209 13.22 6.59 5.96
CA GLU A 209 14.33 6.09 5.15
C GLU A 209 13.85 5.17 4.04
N GLY A 210 12.88 4.29 4.33
CA GLY A 210 12.23 3.49 3.29
C GLY A 210 11.57 4.36 2.21
N LEU A 211 10.86 5.41 2.62
CA LEU A 211 10.20 6.34 1.70
C LEU A 211 11.19 7.20 0.92
N PHE A 212 12.23 7.72 1.58
CA PHE A 212 13.27 8.53 0.96
C PHE A 212 14.20 7.70 0.07
N GLY A 213 14.34 6.40 0.34
CA GLY A 213 15.09 5.46 -0.49
C GLY A 213 14.47 5.20 -1.87
N LEU A 214 13.22 5.63 -2.10
CA LEU A 214 12.56 5.51 -3.40
C LEU A 214 13.13 6.47 -4.45
N PHE A 215 13.75 7.58 -4.03
CA PHE A 215 14.17 8.64 -4.94
C PHE A 215 15.59 9.12 -4.62
N GLN A 216 16.16 9.88 -5.55
CA GLN A 216 17.54 10.37 -5.46
C GLN A 216 17.52 11.86 -5.07
N PRO A 217 17.97 12.23 -3.85
CA PRO A 217 17.88 13.61 -3.36
C PRO A 217 18.83 14.58 -4.11
N ASP A 218 19.81 14.10 -4.86
CA ASP A 218 20.66 14.94 -5.70
C ASP A 218 19.99 15.38 -7.02
N ARG A 219 18.75 14.94 -7.28
CA ARG A 219 18.00 15.23 -8.50
C ARG A 219 16.66 15.94 -8.22
N PRO A 220 16.13 16.73 -9.17
CA PRO A 220 14.81 17.34 -9.06
C PRO A 220 13.74 16.27 -8.86
N LEU A 221 12.84 16.47 -7.90
CA LEU A 221 11.74 15.55 -7.62
C LEU A 221 10.42 16.18 -8.08
N HIS A 222 9.75 15.53 -9.04
CA HIS A 222 8.45 15.98 -9.53
C HIS A 222 7.34 15.09 -8.96
N LEU A 223 6.26 15.71 -8.52
CA LEU A 223 5.08 15.02 -8.01
C LEU A 223 3.90 15.31 -8.94
N LEU A 224 3.50 14.31 -9.70
CA LEU A 224 2.36 14.39 -10.62
C LEU A 224 1.10 13.98 -9.87
N LYS A 225 0.24 14.97 -9.62
CA LYS A 225 -0.90 14.87 -8.71
C LYS A 225 -2.21 15.20 -9.42
N GLY A 226 -3.21 14.36 -9.19
CA GLY A 226 -4.53 14.46 -9.79
C GLY A 226 -5.55 15.10 -8.86
N ALA A 227 -6.80 14.65 -8.97
CA ALA A 227 -7.90 15.18 -8.17
C ALA A 227 -7.94 14.66 -6.72
N GLU A 228 -7.16 13.64 -6.39
CA GLU A 228 -7.04 13.20 -5.00
C GLU A 228 -6.33 14.29 -4.20
N HIS A 229 -6.89 14.72 -3.06
CA HIS A 229 -6.23 15.71 -2.22
C HIS A 229 -4.89 15.18 -1.68
N GLY A 230 -4.88 13.91 -1.26
CA GLY A 230 -3.74 13.22 -0.70
C GLY A 230 -3.65 13.42 0.80
N ILE A 231 -3.54 12.32 1.54
CA ILE A 231 -3.49 12.37 3.00
C ILE A 231 -2.12 12.86 3.50
N ASP A 232 -1.06 12.52 2.76
CA ASP A 232 0.33 12.67 3.21
C ASP A 232 1.20 13.49 2.27
N ILE A 233 0.80 13.71 1.01
CA ILE A 233 1.71 14.30 0.02
C ILE A 233 2.26 15.66 0.46
N HIS A 234 1.44 16.46 1.14
CA HIS A 234 1.83 17.76 1.67
C HIS A 234 2.81 17.65 2.85
N MET A 235 2.59 16.67 3.73
CA MET A 235 3.51 16.34 4.83
C MET A 235 4.84 15.80 4.30
N PHE A 236 4.80 14.96 3.25
CA PHE A 236 5.97 14.43 2.57
C PHE A 236 6.83 15.55 1.96
N ILE A 237 6.21 16.52 1.30
CA ILE A 237 6.91 17.67 0.72
C ILE A 237 7.67 18.46 1.78
N ASP A 238 7.03 18.76 2.92
CA ASP A 238 7.66 19.43 4.05
C ASP A 238 8.80 18.58 4.66
N ALA A 239 8.60 17.27 4.79
CA ALA A 239 9.62 16.36 5.30
C ALA A 239 10.85 16.29 4.39
N VAL A 240 10.67 16.21 3.06
CA VAL A 240 11.76 16.23 2.08
C VAL A 240 12.50 17.56 2.12
N TRP A 241 11.77 18.69 2.19
CA TRP A 241 12.38 20.01 2.33
C TRP A 241 13.23 20.14 3.59
N ARG A 242 12.70 19.75 4.75
CA ARG A 242 13.44 19.81 6.02
C ARG A 242 14.65 18.88 6.04
N ARG A 243 14.55 17.70 5.42
CA ARG A 243 15.60 16.69 5.45
C ARG A 243 16.73 16.98 4.47
N PHE A 244 16.39 17.40 3.26
CA PHE A 244 17.34 17.48 2.15
C PHE A 244 17.51 18.89 1.58
N GLY A 245 16.68 19.86 1.98
CA GLY A 245 16.68 21.20 1.39
C GLY A 245 16.19 21.21 -0.06
N ILE A 246 15.44 20.17 -0.48
CA ILE A 246 14.86 20.07 -1.82
C ILE A 246 13.37 20.32 -1.69
N ARG A 247 12.82 21.17 -2.55
CA ARG A 247 11.38 21.39 -2.61
C ARG A 247 10.80 20.61 -3.78
N PRO A 248 10.11 19.47 -3.56
CA PRO A 248 9.47 18.74 -4.65
C PRO A 248 8.55 19.65 -5.47
N HIS A 249 8.65 19.54 -6.79
CA HIS A 249 7.87 20.32 -7.72
C HIS A 249 6.52 19.63 -7.98
N HIS A 250 5.42 20.32 -7.68
CA HIS A 250 4.12 19.90 -8.20
C HIS A 250 4.08 20.15 -9.69
N THR A 251 4.25 19.09 -10.48
CA THR A 251 3.79 19.12 -11.87
C THR A 251 2.26 19.04 -11.79
N GLY A 252 1.59 19.93 -12.53
CA GLY A 252 0.16 20.18 -12.42
C GLY A 252 -0.72 18.99 -12.82
N ARG A 253 -1.87 19.28 -13.40
CA ARG A 253 -2.85 18.23 -13.75
C ARG A 253 -2.26 17.26 -14.78
N PRO A 254 -2.85 16.07 -15.00
CA PRO A 254 -2.40 15.13 -16.03
C PRO A 254 -2.17 15.75 -17.41
N GLU A 255 -2.95 16.77 -17.78
CA GLU A 255 -2.79 17.57 -19.00
C GLU A 255 -1.52 18.46 -19.03
N ASP A 256 -0.94 18.76 -17.87
CA ASP A 256 0.32 19.50 -17.71
C ASP A 256 1.52 18.53 -17.63
N ALA A 257 1.29 17.21 -17.69
CA ALA A 257 2.38 16.26 -17.75
C ALA A 257 3.15 16.51 -19.06
N PRO A 258 4.47 16.75 -18.97
CA PRO A 258 5.23 17.23 -20.09
C PRO A 258 5.19 16.24 -21.26
N PRO A 259 5.02 16.71 -22.51
CA PRO A 259 5.37 15.90 -23.66
C PRO A 259 6.91 15.77 -23.67
N GLY A 260 7.41 14.63 -23.19
CA GLY A 260 8.84 14.34 -23.10
C GLY A 260 9.43 14.50 -21.70
N SER A 261 10.76 14.51 -21.62
CA SER A 261 11.52 14.47 -20.38
C SER A 261 11.72 15.83 -19.69
N ARG A 262 10.94 16.87 -20.02
CA ARG A 262 11.26 18.27 -19.68
C ARG A 262 10.02 19.08 -19.28
N VAL A 263 10.09 19.87 -18.21
CA VAL A 263 9.00 20.76 -17.76
C VAL A 263 9.41 22.23 -17.78
N PRO A 264 8.51 23.18 -18.10
CA PRO A 264 8.82 24.59 -18.00
C PRO A 264 8.92 25.02 -16.53
N ARG A 265 9.96 25.80 -16.20
CA ARG A 265 10.22 26.36 -14.88
C ARG A 265 9.61 27.76 -14.79
N ARG A 266 8.83 28.01 -13.73
CA ARG A 266 8.25 29.34 -13.45
C ARG A 266 9.20 30.28 -12.70
N GLU A 267 10.22 29.72 -12.05
CA GLU A 267 11.18 30.46 -11.24
C GLU A 267 12.53 30.59 -11.97
N PRO A 268 13.19 31.75 -11.92
CA PRO A 268 14.37 32.07 -12.72
C PRO A 268 15.68 31.43 -12.21
N GLU A 269 15.64 30.65 -11.12
CA GLU A 269 16.83 29.99 -10.62
C GLU A 269 17.35 28.95 -11.62
N GLN A 270 18.58 29.15 -12.08
CA GLN A 270 19.27 28.21 -12.96
C GLN A 270 19.88 27.10 -12.10
N GLY A 271 19.25 25.93 -12.11
CA GLY A 271 19.85 24.71 -11.57
C GLY A 271 20.73 24.02 -12.62
N PRO A 272 21.55 23.04 -12.22
CA PRO A 272 22.35 22.23 -13.17
C PRO A 272 21.50 21.43 -14.17
N TRP A 273 20.20 21.26 -13.86
CA TRP A 273 19.22 20.54 -14.66
C TRP A 273 18.30 21.47 -15.47
N SER A 274 18.56 22.78 -15.43
CA SER A 274 17.78 23.79 -16.13
C SER A 274 18.50 24.29 -17.38
N PHE A 275 17.74 24.56 -18.44
CA PHE A 275 18.25 25.15 -19.67
C PHE A 275 17.25 26.18 -20.22
N THR A 276 17.77 27.20 -20.90
CA THR A 276 16.94 28.21 -21.55
C THR A 276 16.71 27.82 -23.01
N ALA A 277 15.45 27.66 -23.41
CA ALA A 277 15.06 27.43 -24.79
C ALA A 277 15.21 28.71 -25.62
N ASP A 278 15.21 28.57 -26.95
CA ASP A 278 15.41 29.70 -27.88
C ASP A 278 14.35 30.81 -27.75
N ASN A 279 13.17 30.48 -27.21
CA ASN A 279 12.08 31.41 -26.91
C ASN A 279 12.24 32.15 -25.56
N GLY A 280 13.34 31.89 -24.83
CA GLY A 280 13.62 32.47 -23.52
C GLY A 280 12.97 31.74 -22.34
N GLU A 281 12.20 30.68 -22.57
CA GLU A 281 11.62 29.87 -21.50
C GLU A 281 12.71 29.02 -20.82
N ILE A 282 12.68 28.94 -19.49
CA ILE A 282 13.53 28.04 -18.73
C ILE A 282 12.81 26.70 -18.61
N TRP A 283 13.50 25.63 -18.96
CA TRP A 283 13.02 24.26 -18.87
C TRP A 283 13.91 23.46 -17.93
N GLU A 284 13.35 22.48 -17.23
CA GLU A 284 14.04 21.57 -16.33
C GLU A 284 13.86 20.13 -16.81
N GLU A 285 14.94 19.35 -16.79
CA GLU A 285 14.87 17.92 -17.10
C GLU A 285 14.25 17.13 -15.93
N VAL A 286 13.25 16.32 -16.25
CA VAL A 286 12.55 15.43 -15.31
C VAL A 286 13.34 14.14 -15.20
N HIS A 287 13.80 13.83 -13.99
CA HIS A 287 14.57 12.61 -13.71
C HIS A 287 13.80 11.58 -12.89
N GLN A 288 12.85 12.02 -12.07
CA GLN A 288 12.11 11.15 -11.15
C GLN A 288 10.72 11.74 -10.86
N ILE A 289 9.72 10.85 -10.82
CA ILE A 289 8.32 11.23 -10.68
C ILE A 289 7.66 10.41 -9.56
N GLY A 290 7.03 11.10 -8.60
CA GLY A 290 6.07 10.52 -7.68
C GLY A 290 4.64 10.68 -8.20
N LEU A 291 3.83 9.64 -8.08
CA LEU A 291 2.46 9.64 -8.59
C LEU A 291 1.42 9.71 -7.47
N GLU A 292 0.46 10.60 -7.67
CA GLU A 292 -0.80 10.62 -6.92
C GLU A 292 -1.98 10.84 -7.89
N LEU A 293 -2.13 9.90 -8.82
CA LEU A 293 -3.19 9.86 -9.82
C LEU A 293 -4.18 8.74 -9.55
N ARG A 294 -5.48 9.01 -9.74
CA ARG A 294 -6.49 7.95 -9.80
C ARG A 294 -6.32 7.14 -11.08
N GLN A 295 -6.80 5.89 -11.10
CA GLN A 295 -6.65 5.01 -12.29
C GLN A 295 -7.19 5.66 -13.57
N ARG A 296 -8.35 6.32 -13.50
CA ARG A 296 -8.94 7.06 -14.64
C ARG A 296 -8.09 8.24 -15.11
N GLU A 297 -7.29 8.83 -14.21
CA GLU A 297 -6.42 9.99 -14.50
C GLU A 297 -5.11 9.50 -15.11
N LEU A 298 -4.58 8.38 -14.62
CA LEU A 298 -3.48 7.67 -15.26
C LEU A 298 -3.88 7.22 -16.67
N ALA A 299 -5.04 6.59 -16.84
CA ALA A 299 -5.55 6.16 -18.14
C ALA A 299 -5.86 7.31 -19.11
N ALA A 300 -6.09 8.53 -18.59
CA ALA A 300 -6.34 9.71 -19.42
C ALA A 300 -5.04 10.38 -19.93
N LEU A 301 -3.88 9.96 -19.43
CA LEU A 301 -2.60 10.41 -19.97
C LEU A 301 -2.40 9.83 -21.37
N GLY A 302 -1.90 10.65 -22.31
CA GLY A 302 -1.53 10.17 -23.63
C GLY A 302 -0.44 9.10 -23.57
N THR A 303 -0.41 8.18 -24.53
CA THR A 303 0.53 7.04 -24.55
C THR A 303 1.99 7.48 -24.41
N ASP A 304 2.41 8.53 -25.09
CA ASP A 304 3.80 9.01 -25.02
C ASP A 304 4.13 9.57 -23.63
N THR A 305 3.21 10.32 -23.03
CA THR A 305 3.34 10.80 -21.66
C THR A 305 3.41 9.65 -20.65
N LEU A 306 2.56 8.63 -20.79
CA LEU A 306 2.60 7.43 -19.93
C LEU A 306 3.94 6.72 -20.01
N ARG A 307 4.51 6.59 -21.21
CA ARG A 307 5.85 6.00 -21.41
C ARG A 307 6.93 6.80 -20.71
N GLU A 308 6.95 8.12 -20.87
CA GLU A 308 7.93 8.98 -20.21
C GLU A 308 7.80 8.98 -18.68
N VAL A 309 6.57 8.94 -18.19
CA VAL A 309 6.27 8.78 -16.75
C VAL A 309 6.76 7.43 -16.26
N SER A 310 6.51 6.35 -17.01
CA SER A 310 6.91 4.98 -16.64
C SER A 310 8.41 4.83 -16.47
N LEU A 311 9.22 5.51 -17.30
CA LEU A 311 10.69 5.46 -17.21
C LEU A 311 11.26 6.15 -15.98
N ARG A 312 10.50 7.05 -15.34
CA ARG A 312 10.99 7.95 -14.28
C ARG A 312 10.24 7.76 -12.98
N CYS A 313 9.11 7.05 -12.99
CA CYS A 313 8.35 6.85 -11.80
C CYS A 313 9.07 5.88 -10.87
N PHE A 314 9.34 6.31 -9.64
CA PHE A 314 9.92 5.41 -8.65
C PHE A 314 8.90 4.39 -8.10
N ASN A 315 7.61 4.55 -8.44
CA ASN A 315 6.58 3.55 -8.21
C ASN A 315 6.23 2.88 -9.53
N ASP A 316 6.84 1.72 -9.77
CA ASP A 316 6.81 1.06 -11.08
C ASP A 316 5.37 0.75 -11.56
N MET A 317 5.13 0.91 -12.85
CA MET A 317 3.80 0.68 -13.42
C MET A 317 3.34 -0.77 -13.31
N ARG A 318 4.26 -1.74 -13.26
CA ARG A 318 3.91 -3.14 -12.96
C ARG A 318 3.35 -3.25 -11.54
N THR A 319 3.88 -2.49 -10.59
CA THR A 319 3.32 -2.41 -9.23
C THR A 319 1.94 -1.76 -9.24
N ILE A 320 1.77 -0.65 -9.95
CA ILE A 320 0.49 0.09 -9.99
C ILE A 320 -0.62 -0.69 -10.73
N LEU A 321 -0.29 -1.37 -11.83
CA LEU A 321 -1.26 -1.99 -12.73
C LEU A 321 -1.50 -3.48 -12.44
N LEU A 322 -0.47 -4.22 -12.02
CA LEU A 322 -0.57 -5.65 -11.71
C LEU A 322 -0.75 -5.89 -10.22
N VAL A 323 0.16 -5.34 -9.42
CA VAL A 323 0.27 -5.72 -8.00
C VAL A 323 -0.84 -5.13 -7.14
N HIS A 324 -1.29 -3.91 -7.46
CA HIS A 324 -2.47 -3.30 -6.84
C HIS A 324 -3.80 -3.98 -7.23
N ASP A 325 -3.81 -4.81 -8.28
CA ASP A 325 -5.00 -5.52 -8.71
C ASP A 325 -5.39 -6.60 -7.69
N LYS A 326 -6.64 -6.58 -7.22
CA LYS A 326 -7.09 -7.51 -6.18
C LYS A 326 -7.00 -8.98 -6.62
N ARG A 327 -7.04 -9.24 -7.93
CA ARG A 327 -6.86 -10.58 -8.51
C ARG A 327 -5.45 -11.12 -8.26
N MET A 328 -4.44 -10.26 -8.06
CA MET A 328 -3.06 -10.68 -7.78
C MET A 328 -2.98 -11.64 -6.59
N LEU A 329 -3.76 -11.43 -5.53
CA LEU A 329 -3.79 -12.34 -4.38
C LEU A 329 -4.27 -13.75 -4.76
N GLY A 330 -5.28 -13.84 -5.63
CA GLY A 330 -5.75 -15.13 -6.16
C GLY A 330 -4.72 -15.80 -7.08
N VAL A 331 -4.01 -15.01 -7.91
CA VAL A 331 -2.91 -15.51 -8.73
C VAL A 331 -1.79 -16.06 -7.85
N VAL A 332 -1.36 -15.33 -6.81
CA VAL A 332 -0.35 -15.79 -5.84
C VAL A 332 -0.77 -17.13 -5.22
N LYS A 333 -2.00 -17.27 -4.74
CA LYS A 333 -2.49 -18.53 -4.15
C LYS A 333 -2.46 -19.70 -5.13
N GLN A 334 -2.90 -19.47 -6.37
CA GLN A 334 -2.90 -20.50 -7.41
C GLN A 334 -1.48 -20.90 -7.85
N GLU A 335 -0.50 -19.99 -7.76
CA GLU A 335 0.89 -20.25 -8.14
C GLU A 335 1.74 -20.95 -7.06
N LEU A 336 1.26 -21.05 -5.81
CA LEU A 336 2.04 -21.63 -4.71
C LEU A 336 2.69 -23.00 -5.05
N PRO A 337 1.99 -23.98 -5.65
CA PRO A 337 2.62 -25.26 -5.99
C PRO A 337 3.78 -25.11 -6.97
N ARG A 338 3.64 -24.22 -7.96
CA ARG A 338 4.66 -23.97 -8.98
C ARG A 338 5.86 -23.24 -8.39
N LEU A 339 5.61 -22.22 -7.56
CA LEU A 339 6.64 -21.45 -6.87
C LEU A 339 7.50 -22.32 -5.95
N VAL A 340 6.90 -23.35 -5.32
CA VAL A 340 7.65 -24.34 -4.54
C VAL A 340 8.42 -25.29 -5.46
N ALA A 341 7.80 -25.78 -6.53
CA ALA A 341 8.44 -26.70 -7.47
C ALA A 341 9.65 -26.09 -8.19
N SER A 342 9.62 -24.78 -8.48
CA SER A 342 10.74 -24.04 -9.07
C SER A 342 11.84 -23.69 -8.07
N GLY A 343 11.60 -23.87 -6.77
CA GLY A 343 12.51 -23.44 -5.70
C GLY A 343 12.49 -21.93 -5.43
N THR A 344 11.56 -21.19 -6.03
CA THR A 344 11.35 -19.75 -5.77
C THR A 344 10.89 -19.52 -4.33
N LEU A 345 9.98 -20.38 -3.85
CA LEU A 345 9.55 -20.41 -2.46
C LEU A 345 9.95 -21.71 -1.77
N THR A 346 10.32 -21.60 -0.51
CA THR A 346 10.37 -22.77 0.37
C THR A 346 8.95 -23.25 0.72
N ALA A 347 8.82 -24.52 1.10
CA ALA A 347 7.54 -25.04 1.59
C ALA A 347 6.99 -24.25 2.79
N ALA A 348 7.89 -23.72 3.65
CA ALA A 348 7.51 -22.88 4.78
C ALA A 348 6.93 -21.53 4.33
N GLN A 349 7.56 -20.86 3.35
CA GLN A 349 7.04 -19.60 2.79
C GLN A 349 5.69 -19.81 2.09
N ALA A 350 5.54 -20.91 1.34
CA ALA A 350 4.27 -21.24 0.70
C ALA A 350 3.15 -21.50 1.72
N TYR A 351 3.46 -22.19 2.82
CA TYR A 351 2.51 -22.38 3.92
C TYR A 351 2.12 -21.05 4.58
N VAL A 352 3.09 -20.16 4.82
CA VAL A 352 2.83 -18.81 5.36
C VAL A 352 1.90 -18.02 4.43
N LEU A 353 2.11 -18.07 3.11
CA LEU A 353 1.25 -17.40 2.15
C LEU A 353 -0.15 -18.00 2.08
N ASP A 354 -0.27 -19.33 2.04
CA ASP A 354 -1.58 -19.98 1.95
C ASP A 354 -2.48 -19.60 3.14
N ARG A 355 -1.87 -19.51 4.33
CA ARG A 355 -2.53 -19.09 5.57
C ARG A 355 -2.76 -17.58 5.67
N GLY A 356 -1.80 -16.80 5.20
CA GLY A 356 -1.73 -15.34 5.38
C GLY A 356 -2.33 -14.51 4.24
N VAL A 357 -2.75 -15.13 3.13
CA VAL A 357 -3.45 -14.45 2.03
C VAL A 357 -4.89 -14.95 1.94
N VAL A 358 -5.84 -14.03 1.81
CA VAL A 358 -7.26 -14.39 1.69
C VAL A 358 -7.55 -15.19 0.42
N ASP A 359 -8.44 -16.17 0.52
CA ASP A 359 -8.95 -16.89 -0.63
C ASP A 359 -9.64 -15.94 -1.60
N THR A 360 -9.13 -15.89 -2.82
CA THR A 360 -9.61 -14.99 -3.88
C THR A 360 -9.96 -15.83 -5.10
N ILE A 361 -11.25 -15.86 -5.44
CA ILE A 361 -11.75 -16.54 -6.64
C ILE A 361 -11.67 -15.58 -7.82
N LEU A 362 -10.96 -15.97 -8.88
CA LEU A 362 -10.78 -15.14 -10.06
C LEU A 362 -12.02 -15.20 -10.99
N PRO A 363 -12.40 -14.10 -11.65
CA PRO A 363 -13.36 -14.13 -12.76
C PRO A 363 -12.96 -15.14 -13.84
N GLY A 364 -13.94 -15.80 -14.46
CA GLY A 364 -13.73 -16.82 -15.49
C GLY A 364 -13.08 -18.14 -15.01
N SER A 365 -12.71 -18.26 -13.73
CA SER A 365 -12.02 -19.44 -13.21
C SER A 365 -12.95 -20.65 -12.99
N PRO A 366 -12.41 -21.88 -12.99
CA PRO A 366 -13.16 -23.07 -12.60
C PRO A 366 -13.73 -22.97 -11.18
N GLU A 367 -13.02 -22.31 -10.26
CA GLU A 367 -13.47 -22.06 -8.88
C GLU A 367 -14.77 -21.24 -8.86
N LEU A 368 -14.88 -20.23 -9.71
CA LEU A 368 -16.08 -19.41 -9.83
C LEU A 368 -17.27 -20.24 -10.37
N GLY A 369 -17.02 -21.09 -11.36
CA GLY A 369 -18.04 -22.01 -11.87
C GLY A 369 -18.56 -22.96 -10.79
N ARG A 370 -17.67 -23.50 -9.95
CA ARG A 370 -18.04 -24.32 -8.78
C ARG A 370 -18.84 -23.53 -7.75
N LEU A 371 -18.44 -22.29 -7.45
CA LEU A 371 -19.19 -21.41 -6.55
C LEU A 371 -20.59 -21.09 -7.09
N ALA A 372 -20.73 -20.82 -8.38
CA ALA A 372 -22.03 -20.57 -9.01
C ALA A 372 -22.96 -21.78 -8.91
N ALA A 373 -22.46 -22.98 -9.20
CA ALA A 373 -23.21 -24.22 -9.06
C ALA A 373 -23.61 -24.49 -7.60
N ALA A 374 -22.69 -24.31 -6.65
CA ALA A 374 -22.95 -24.50 -5.22
C ALA A 374 -23.95 -23.47 -4.68
N SER A 375 -23.89 -22.22 -5.15
CA SER A 375 -24.80 -21.15 -4.74
C SER A 375 -26.24 -21.41 -5.20
N ALA A 376 -26.44 -22.11 -6.31
CA ALA A 376 -27.77 -22.53 -6.76
C ALA A 376 -28.38 -23.58 -5.81
N ALA A 377 -27.56 -24.49 -5.26
CA ALA A 377 -28.00 -25.49 -4.29
C ALA A 377 -28.14 -24.94 -2.87
N SER A 378 -27.30 -23.97 -2.49
CA SER A 378 -27.29 -23.35 -1.17
C SER A 378 -27.25 -21.83 -1.27
N PRO A 379 -28.42 -21.17 -1.32
CA PRO A 379 -28.50 -19.71 -1.44
C PRO A 379 -27.77 -18.96 -0.32
N ARG A 380 -27.64 -19.55 0.87
CA ARG A 380 -26.96 -18.94 2.03
C ARG A 380 -25.44 -18.89 1.88
N LEU A 381 -24.86 -19.63 0.93
CA LEU A 381 -23.42 -19.65 0.71
C LEU A 381 -22.85 -18.23 0.46
N ARG A 382 -23.64 -17.35 -0.17
CA ARG A 382 -23.30 -15.95 -0.43
C ARG A 382 -22.85 -15.17 0.81
N HIS A 383 -23.35 -15.52 2.00
CA HIS A 383 -23.02 -14.86 3.26
C HIS A 383 -21.54 -15.00 3.65
N GLY A 384 -20.82 -15.96 3.06
CA GLY A 384 -19.39 -16.12 3.25
C GLY A 384 -18.51 -15.34 2.27
N TYR A 385 -19.08 -14.51 1.39
CA TYR A 385 -18.34 -13.89 0.29
C TYR A 385 -18.54 -12.38 0.20
N VAL A 386 -17.53 -11.73 -0.37
CA VAL A 386 -17.52 -10.31 -0.72
C VAL A 386 -17.13 -10.17 -2.17
N LEU A 387 -17.91 -9.43 -2.96
CA LEU A 387 -17.56 -9.04 -4.31
C LEU A 387 -16.80 -7.72 -4.26
N LYS A 388 -15.60 -7.70 -4.85
CA LYS A 388 -14.77 -6.51 -4.94
C LYS A 388 -14.46 -6.19 -6.41
N PRO A 389 -14.53 -4.92 -6.84
CA PRO A 389 -13.97 -4.51 -8.12
C PRO A 389 -12.46 -4.75 -8.17
N ILE A 390 -11.95 -5.15 -9.34
CA ILE A 390 -10.54 -5.53 -9.56
C ILE A 390 -9.56 -4.46 -9.08
N ARG A 391 -9.87 -3.18 -9.31
CA ARG A 391 -9.12 -2.01 -8.87
C ARG A 391 -10.07 -0.92 -8.42
N GLY A 392 -9.58 -0.01 -7.58
CA GLY A 392 -10.39 1.04 -6.96
C GLY A 392 -9.94 1.32 -5.53
N GLY A 393 -10.54 2.33 -4.90
CA GLY A 393 -10.23 2.69 -3.52
C GLY A 393 -11.46 3.12 -2.75
N LYS A 394 -11.30 3.28 -1.43
CA LYS A 394 -12.33 3.77 -0.50
C LYS A 394 -13.62 2.92 -0.50
N GLY A 395 -13.49 1.60 -0.68
CA GLY A 395 -14.62 0.66 -0.63
C GLY A 395 -15.66 0.79 -1.76
N ARG A 396 -15.43 1.64 -2.75
CA ARG A 396 -16.42 1.87 -3.83
C ARG A 396 -16.64 0.60 -4.64
N GLY A 397 -17.91 0.20 -4.75
CA GLY A 397 -18.33 -0.98 -5.51
C GLY A 397 -18.12 -2.31 -4.81
N ILE A 398 -17.65 -2.31 -3.55
CA ILE A 398 -17.62 -3.53 -2.73
C ILE A 398 -19.06 -3.88 -2.34
N VAL A 399 -19.43 -5.15 -2.49
CA VAL A 399 -20.75 -5.68 -2.15
C VAL A 399 -20.58 -6.92 -1.28
N PHE A 400 -21.19 -6.93 -0.10
CA PHE A 400 -21.23 -8.12 0.74
C PHE A 400 -22.34 -9.05 0.25
N GLY A 401 -22.09 -10.36 0.21
CA GLY A 401 -23.14 -11.30 -0.20
C GLY A 401 -24.36 -11.30 0.73
N ASP A 402 -24.19 -10.83 1.98
CA ASP A 402 -25.28 -10.54 2.93
C ASP A 402 -26.28 -9.49 2.41
N ASP A 403 -25.78 -8.52 1.65
CA ASP A 403 -26.59 -7.42 1.11
C ASP A 403 -27.32 -7.81 -0.19
N LEU A 404 -27.03 -8.99 -0.75
CA LEU A 404 -27.61 -9.46 -2.00
C LEU A 404 -28.71 -10.49 -1.77
N GLY A 405 -29.76 -10.41 -2.59
CA GLY A 405 -30.72 -11.49 -2.75
C GLY A 405 -30.08 -12.69 -3.46
N PRO A 406 -30.61 -13.92 -3.30
CA PRO A 406 -30.12 -15.10 -4.02
C PRO A 406 -30.07 -14.93 -5.55
N GLY A 407 -31.07 -14.23 -6.13
CA GLY A 407 -31.14 -13.96 -7.57
C GLY A 407 -30.04 -13.02 -8.04
N ASP A 408 -29.82 -11.90 -7.32
CA ASP A 408 -28.80 -10.92 -7.65
C ASP A 408 -27.39 -11.52 -7.51
N TRP A 409 -27.17 -12.32 -6.46
CA TRP A 409 -25.94 -13.09 -6.27
C TRP A 409 -25.65 -14.01 -7.46
N ALA A 410 -26.64 -14.82 -7.88
CA ALA A 410 -26.48 -15.72 -9.01
C ALA A 410 -26.23 -14.97 -10.33
N SER A 411 -26.87 -13.82 -10.54
CA SER A 411 -26.61 -12.96 -11.70
C SER A 411 -25.19 -12.40 -11.69
N ALA A 412 -24.73 -11.87 -10.56
CA ALA A 412 -23.37 -11.37 -10.42
C ALA A 412 -22.31 -12.46 -10.70
N LEU A 413 -22.51 -13.69 -10.19
CA LEU A 413 -21.58 -14.80 -10.47
C LEU A 413 -21.56 -15.19 -11.96
N ARG A 414 -22.70 -15.11 -12.66
CA ARG A 414 -22.76 -15.40 -14.10
C ARG A 414 -22.02 -14.35 -14.92
N GLU A 415 -22.18 -13.07 -14.58
CA GLU A 415 -21.45 -11.97 -15.23
C GLU A 415 -19.94 -12.15 -15.08
N LEU A 416 -19.48 -12.54 -13.88
CA LEU A 416 -18.06 -12.80 -13.60
C LEU A 416 -17.53 -14.08 -14.28
N ALA A 417 -18.38 -15.02 -14.68
CA ALA A 417 -17.96 -16.26 -15.33
C ALA A 417 -17.62 -16.08 -16.81
N SER A 418 -18.04 -14.98 -17.42
CA SER A 418 -17.69 -14.60 -18.79
C SER A 418 -17.31 -13.12 -18.80
N PRO A 419 -16.15 -12.77 -18.22
CA PRO A 419 -15.68 -11.40 -18.21
C PRO A 419 -15.52 -10.95 -19.68
N GLY A 420 -16.29 -9.94 -20.05
CA GLY A 420 -16.28 -9.35 -21.39
C GLY A 420 -15.04 -8.52 -21.66
#